data_AF-A0A9Q1BNX7-F1
#
_entry.id   AF-A0A9Q1BNX7-F1
#
_cell.length_a   1.000
_cell.length_b   1.000
_cell.length_c   1.000
_cell.angle_alpha   90.00
_cell.angle_beta   90.00
_cell.angle_gamma   90.00
#
_symmetry.space_group_name_H-M   'P 1'
#
loop_
_entity.id
_entity.type
_entity.pdbx_description
1 polymer ?
#
loop_
_entity_poly.entity_id
_entity_poly.type
_entity_poly.pdbx_seq_one_letter_code
_entity_poly.pdbx_strand_id
1 'polypeptide(L)'
;MASLLPSNGVLFDIQGQAPSPSKDFVQFIITLKETQSVYLDQLTSAVWRIPYLGWTTKSLRITMLHNDQTIWRSWRITLRNDYKRLLPSEQKEPVEDFAHDERLQFDVGKTFGDNILEYARRLCKGQIDYLVRMPKPLQIYIASFLDLEDVAMLSQTCKAMYEICSAEALWEQIFHHHCDTVTDEMTSLALDMGWKQMFFTNKLQLQVKLRRHQQKRTSPDGGSTFITEEVASNPEL
;
A
#
# COMPACT_ATOMS: atom_id res chain seq x y z
N MET A 1 17.36 -7.78 -2.89
CA MET A 1 16.72 -6.51 -2.49
C MET A 1 15.29 -6.56 -3.00
N ALA A 2 14.30 -6.38 -2.12
CA ALA A 2 12.91 -6.28 -2.55
C ALA A 2 12.73 -4.92 -3.22
N SER A 3 12.34 -4.90 -4.51
CA SER A 3 12.03 -3.66 -5.20
C SER A 3 10.82 -3.00 -4.53
N LEU A 4 10.90 -1.69 -4.30
CA LEU A 4 9.77 -0.89 -3.81
C LEU A 4 8.76 -0.57 -4.92
N LEU A 5 9.08 -0.97 -6.16
CA LEU A 5 8.21 -0.81 -7.30
C LEU A 5 7.28 -2.03 -7.43
N PRO A 6 6.05 -1.82 -7.91
CA PRO A 6 5.14 -2.92 -8.21
C PRO A 6 5.78 -3.96 -9.12
N SER A 7 5.54 -5.25 -8.84
CA SER A 7 6.11 -6.37 -9.62
C SER A 7 5.66 -6.38 -11.08
N ASN A 8 4.52 -5.75 -11.39
CA ASN A 8 4.03 -5.54 -12.75
C ASN A 8 4.70 -4.36 -13.48
N GLY A 9 5.51 -3.56 -12.77
CA GLY A 9 6.18 -2.36 -13.27
C GLY A 9 5.24 -1.18 -13.56
N VAL A 10 3.97 -1.24 -13.13
CA VAL A 10 2.99 -0.18 -13.37
C VAL A 10 2.96 0.76 -12.18
N LEU A 11 3.36 2.01 -12.38
CA LEU A 11 3.28 3.04 -11.35
C LEU A 11 1.92 3.70 -11.30
N PHE A 12 1.34 4.01 -12.44
CA PHE A 12 0.08 4.73 -12.53
C PHE A 12 -0.74 4.14 -13.66
N ASP A 13 -2.02 3.92 -13.41
CA ASP A 13 -2.98 3.43 -14.40
C ASP A 13 -4.31 4.12 -14.12
N ILE A 14 -4.81 4.85 -15.10
CA ILE A 14 -6.10 5.52 -15.04
C ILE A 14 -6.86 5.32 -16.33
N GLN A 15 -8.18 5.13 -16.18
CA GLN A 15 -9.10 4.91 -17.28
C GLN A 15 -10.22 5.94 -17.23
N GLY A 16 -10.70 6.36 -18.39
CA GLY A 16 -11.72 7.39 -18.49
C GLY A 16 -12.34 7.48 -19.87
N GLN A 17 -13.34 8.35 -19.99
CA GLN A 17 -13.97 8.66 -21.26
C GLN A 17 -13.56 10.07 -21.68
N ALA A 18 -13.05 10.20 -22.90
CA ALA A 18 -12.73 11.51 -23.48
C ALA A 18 -13.99 12.38 -23.55
N PRO A 19 -13.89 13.70 -23.37
CA PRO A 19 -15.03 14.58 -23.50
C PRO A 19 -15.54 14.62 -24.95
N SER A 20 -16.74 15.16 -25.14
CA SER A 20 -17.31 15.39 -26.47
C SER A 20 -16.32 16.14 -27.39
N PRO A 21 -16.26 15.80 -28.70
CA PRO A 21 -17.23 15.00 -29.44
C PRO A 21 -16.90 13.50 -29.57
N SER A 22 -15.66 13.06 -29.29
CA SER A 22 -15.26 11.66 -29.56
C SER A 22 -15.92 10.67 -28.62
N LYS A 23 -15.96 10.98 -27.31
CA LYS A 23 -16.44 10.05 -26.27
C LYS A 23 -15.73 8.70 -26.27
N ASP A 24 -14.52 8.66 -26.81
CA ASP A 24 -13.68 7.45 -26.85
C ASP A 24 -13.26 7.06 -25.44
N PHE A 25 -13.13 5.76 -25.19
CA PHE A 25 -12.57 5.28 -23.94
C PHE A 25 -11.04 5.36 -24.03
N VAL A 26 -10.39 5.83 -22.98
CA VAL A 26 -8.95 6.03 -22.95
C VAL A 26 -8.36 5.47 -21.65
N GLN A 27 -7.14 4.97 -21.75
CA GLN A 27 -6.34 4.51 -20.64
C GLN A 27 -4.97 5.16 -20.73
N PHE A 28 -4.51 5.73 -19.63
CA PHE A 28 -3.17 6.29 -19.50
C PHE A 28 -2.40 5.53 -18.42
N ILE A 29 -1.22 5.06 -18.78
CA ILE A 29 -0.38 4.22 -17.92
C ILE A 29 1.03 4.82 -17.86
N ILE A 30 1.59 4.91 -16.66
CA ILE A 30 3.00 5.18 -16.44
C ILE A 30 3.63 3.93 -15.84
N THR A 31 4.68 3.45 -16.49
CA THR A 31 5.41 2.26 -16.05
C THR A 31 6.83 2.65 -15.65
N LEU A 32 7.30 2.07 -14.55
CA LEU A 32 8.72 2.02 -14.23
C LEU A 32 9.11 0.56 -14.13
N LYS A 33 9.94 0.11 -15.06
CA LYS A 33 10.44 -1.25 -15.06
C LYS A 33 11.90 -1.23 -14.73
N GLU A 34 12.17 -1.61 -13.49
CA GLU A 34 13.51 -1.98 -13.03
C GLU A 34 13.89 -3.29 -13.73
N THR A 35 14.52 -3.20 -14.90
CA THR A 35 15.01 -4.39 -15.60
C THR A 35 16.29 -4.84 -14.90
N GLN A 36 16.31 -6.06 -14.36
CA GLN A 36 17.48 -6.65 -13.71
C GLN A 36 18.72 -6.57 -14.61
N SER A 37 19.88 -6.37 -13.96
CA SER A 37 21.20 -6.15 -14.54
C SER A 37 21.49 -7.03 -15.76
N VAL A 38 21.84 -6.42 -16.89
CA VAL A 38 22.52 -7.12 -17.98
C VAL A 38 23.99 -7.28 -17.59
N TYR A 39 24.44 -8.53 -17.40
CA TYR A 39 25.86 -8.84 -17.28
C TYR A 39 26.52 -8.60 -18.65
N LEU A 40 27.49 -7.69 -18.70
CA LEU A 40 28.28 -7.41 -19.91
C LEU A 40 29.39 -8.46 -20.06
N ASP A 41 29.03 -9.73 -20.24
CA ASP A 41 29.99 -10.80 -20.53
C ASP A 41 30.43 -10.82 -22.01
N GLN A 42 30.00 -9.86 -22.84
CA GLN A 42 30.23 -9.90 -24.29
C GLN A 42 31.08 -8.78 -24.90
N LEU A 43 31.68 -7.87 -24.11
CA LEU A 43 32.59 -6.84 -24.68
C LEU A 43 33.86 -6.63 -23.84
N THR A 44 34.78 -7.60 -23.79
CA THR A 44 36.20 -7.33 -23.50
C THR A 44 37.15 -8.26 -24.25
N SER A 45 37.26 -8.08 -25.57
CA SER A 45 38.48 -8.50 -26.30
C SER A 45 39.57 -7.45 -26.08
N ALA A 46 40.10 -7.33 -24.87
CA ALA A 46 41.31 -6.55 -24.59
C ALA A 46 42.01 -7.16 -23.37
N VAL A 47 42.75 -8.24 -23.61
CA VAL A 47 43.59 -8.93 -22.63
C VAL A 47 44.87 -8.12 -22.41
N TRP A 48 44.99 -7.45 -21.27
CA TRP A 48 46.28 -6.91 -20.82
C TRP A 48 46.87 -7.85 -19.77
N ARG A 49 48.03 -8.45 -20.06
CA ARG A 49 48.80 -9.30 -19.14
C ARG A 49 49.58 -8.41 -18.16
N ILE A 50 49.33 -8.57 -16.87
CA ILE A 50 50.27 -8.19 -15.81
C ILE A 50 50.75 -9.49 -15.15
N PRO A 51 52.04 -9.82 -15.18
CA PRO A 51 52.55 -11.00 -14.51
C PRO A 51 52.56 -10.76 -12.98
N TYR A 52 52.23 -11.79 -12.21
CA TYR A 52 52.34 -11.90 -10.74
C TYR A 52 51.12 -11.54 -9.86
N LEU A 53 49.96 -11.19 -10.42
CA LEU A 53 48.69 -11.28 -9.68
C LEU A 53 47.70 -12.14 -10.47
N GLY A 54 47.11 -13.12 -9.81
CA GLY A 54 46.11 -14.01 -10.39
C GLY A 54 44.92 -13.24 -10.99
N TRP A 55 44.26 -13.89 -11.94
CA TRP A 55 43.09 -13.37 -12.68
C TRP A 55 42.02 -12.82 -11.74
N THR A 56 41.88 -11.49 -11.64
CA THR A 56 40.66 -10.89 -11.08
C THR A 56 40.26 -9.69 -11.92
N THR A 57 39.32 -9.89 -12.84
CA THR A 57 38.58 -8.80 -13.47
C THR A 57 37.10 -9.05 -13.23
N LYS A 58 36.61 -8.65 -12.06
CA LYS A 58 35.16 -8.46 -11.86
C LYS A 58 34.89 -6.97 -11.88
N SER A 59 34.89 -6.39 -13.08
CA SER A 59 34.31 -5.07 -13.28
C SER A 59 32.80 -5.23 -13.34
N LEU A 60 32.15 -5.14 -12.17
CA LEU A 60 30.70 -5.18 -12.05
C LEU A 60 30.15 -3.79 -12.44
N ARG A 61 29.80 -3.58 -13.72
CA ARG A 61 28.96 -2.45 -14.11
C ARG A 61 27.51 -2.92 -14.18
N ILE A 62 26.76 -2.68 -13.12
CA ILE A 62 25.31 -2.82 -13.11
C ILE A 62 24.76 -1.63 -13.89
N THR A 63 24.33 -1.86 -15.13
CA THR A 63 23.52 -0.87 -15.86
C THR A 63 22.07 -1.27 -15.64
N MET A 64 21.37 -0.54 -14.79
CA MET A 64 19.93 -0.71 -14.57
C MET A 64 19.21 -0.15 -15.79
N LEU A 65 18.73 -1.02 -16.68
CA LEU A 65 17.89 -0.60 -17.80
C LEU A 65 16.49 -0.28 -17.26
N HIS A 66 16.25 1.00 -17.03
CA HIS A 66 14.93 1.53 -16.68
C HIS A 66 14.10 1.56 -17.97
N ASN A 67 13.19 0.58 -18.14
CA ASN A 67 12.25 0.58 -19.26
C ASN A 67 11.01 1.40 -18.89
N ASP A 68 11.27 2.68 -18.61
CA ASP A 68 10.29 3.61 -18.07
C ASP A 68 9.50 4.22 -19.22
N GLN A 69 8.23 3.87 -19.34
CA GLN A 69 7.39 4.28 -20.47
C GLN A 69 6.05 4.85 -20.00
N THR A 70 5.61 5.89 -20.71
CA THR A 70 4.22 6.36 -20.72
C THR A 70 3.49 5.67 -21.86
N ILE A 71 2.26 5.21 -21.59
CA ILE A 71 1.44 4.48 -22.56
C ILE A 71 0.07 5.15 -22.59
N TRP A 72 -0.34 5.58 -23.76
CA TRP A 72 -1.69 6.06 -24.04
C TRP A 72 -2.41 5.07 -24.93
N ARG A 73 -3.55 4.56 -24.45
CA ARG A 73 -4.42 3.67 -25.21
C ARG A 73 -5.77 4.33 -25.43
N SER A 74 -6.28 4.23 -26.66
CA SER A 74 -7.62 4.71 -26.98
C SER A 74 -8.44 3.65 -27.72
N TRP A 75 -9.69 3.51 -27.30
CA TRP A 75 -10.69 2.64 -27.90
C TRP A 75 -11.77 3.54 -28.49
N ARG A 76 -11.86 3.53 -29.82
CA ARG A 76 -12.85 4.34 -30.51
C ARG A 76 -14.25 3.78 -30.32
N ILE A 77 -15.16 4.56 -29.75
CA ILE A 77 -16.56 4.13 -29.53
C ILE A 77 -17.43 4.68 -30.66
N THR A 78 -17.93 3.80 -31.54
CA THR A 78 -18.86 4.21 -32.60
C THR A 78 -20.03 3.24 -32.71
N LEU A 79 -21.17 3.74 -33.17
CA LEU A 79 -22.35 2.92 -33.49
C LEU A 79 -22.22 2.18 -34.83
N ARG A 80 -21.17 2.45 -35.62
CA ARG A 80 -20.98 1.86 -36.96
C ARG A 80 -20.29 0.50 -36.84
N ASN A 81 -20.88 -0.50 -37.47
CA ASN A 81 -20.47 -1.90 -37.36
C ASN A 81 -19.06 -2.17 -37.92
N ASP A 82 -18.60 -1.32 -38.85
CA ASP A 82 -17.31 -1.41 -39.54
C ASP A 82 -16.12 -1.29 -38.58
N TYR A 83 -16.33 -0.70 -37.41
CA TYR A 83 -15.29 -0.40 -36.41
C TYR A 83 -15.13 -1.52 -35.37
N LYS A 84 -15.97 -2.58 -35.39
CA LYS A 84 -15.88 -3.72 -34.44
C LYS A 84 -14.57 -4.52 -34.54
N ARG A 85 -13.82 -4.37 -35.64
CA ARG A 85 -12.57 -5.09 -35.90
C ARG A 85 -11.32 -4.23 -35.72
N LEU A 86 -11.47 -2.95 -35.37
CA LEU A 86 -10.31 -2.08 -35.17
C LEU A 86 -9.70 -2.36 -33.80
N LEU A 87 -8.39 -2.55 -33.80
CA LEU A 87 -7.64 -2.66 -32.57
C LEU A 87 -7.54 -1.29 -31.89
N PRO A 88 -7.36 -1.25 -30.57
CA PRO A 88 -7.12 -0.01 -29.84
C PRO A 88 -5.84 0.66 -30.38
N SER A 89 -5.85 1.98 -30.45
CA SER A 89 -4.62 2.73 -30.74
C SER A 89 -3.76 2.72 -29.49
N GLU A 90 -2.47 2.49 -29.66
CA GLU A 90 -1.49 2.52 -28.56
C GLU A 90 -0.31 3.42 -28.96
N GLN A 91 -0.08 4.48 -28.19
CA GLN A 91 1.09 5.33 -28.26
C GLN A 91 1.95 5.04 -27.03
N LYS A 92 3.23 4.73 -27.24
CA LYS A 92 4.21 4.49 -26.18
C LYS A 92 5.39 5.42 -26.35
N GLU A 93 5.78 6.06 -25.26
CA GLU A 93 6.91 6.98 -25.24
C GLU A 93 7.73 6.74 -23.98
N PRO A 94 9.03 7.00 -24.00
CA PRO A 94 9.81 6.95 -22.77
C PRO A 94 9.34 8.06 -21.82
N VAL A 95 9.45 7.81 -20.51
CA VAL A 95 9.00 8.75 -19.48
C VAL A 95 9.66 10.13 -19.60
N GLU A 96 10.90 10.19 -20.07
CA GLU A 96 11.65 11.44 -20.30
C GLU A 96 11.04 12.32 -21.40
N ASP A 97 10.41 11.71 -22.40
CA ASP A 97 9.83 12.43 -23.55
C ASP A 97 8.42 12.98 -23.25
N PHE A 98 7.72 12.41 -22.24
CA PHE A 98 6.39 12.88 -21.85
C PHE A 98 6.35 14.38 -21.53
N ALA A 99 7.43 14.93 -20.98
CA ALA A 99 7.53 16.36 -20.67
C ALA A 99 7.52 17.26 -21.92
N HIS A 100 7.90 16.73 -23.08
CA HIS A 100 7.99 17.43 -24.35
C HIS A 100 6.79 17.16 -25.28
N ASP A 101 6.02 16.09 -25.05
CA ASP A 101 4.79 15.83 -25.80
C ASP A 101 3.62 16.70 -25.28
N GLU A 102 3.48 17.88 -25.87
CA GLU A 102 2.37 18.79 -25.59
C GLU A 102 1.00 18.19 -25.93
N ARG A 103 0.91 17.31 -26.94
CA ARG A 103 -0.36 16.71 -27.38
C ARG A 103 -0.85 15.69 -26.36
N LEU A 104 0.03 14.78 -25.95
CA LEU A 104 -0.32 13.78 -24.94
C LEU A 104 -0.63 14.45 -23.58
N GLN A 105 0.13 15.48 -23.19
CA GLN A 105 -0.20 16.25 -21.99
C GLN A 105 -1.55 16.96 -22.10
N PHE A 106 -1.85 17.54 -23.26
CA PHE A 106 -3.14 18.16 -23.52
C PHE A 106 -4.28 17.13 -23.41
N ASP A 107 -4.13 15.95 -24.01
CA ASP A 107 -5.15 14.89 -23.97
C ASP A 107 -5.36 14.32 -22.56
N VAL A 108 -4.28 14.14 -21.79
CA VAL A 108 -4.33 13.73 -20.37
C VAL A 108 -5.05 14.79 -19.53
N GLY A 109 -4.65 16.06 -19.63
CA GLY A 109 -5.28 17.16 -18.87
C GLY A 109 -6.75 17.34 -19.26
N LYS A 110 -7.06 17.23 -20.55
CA LYS A 110 -8.44 17.33 -21.06
C LYS A 110 -9.33 16.18 -20.61
N THR A 111 -8.81 14.96 -20.52
CA THR A 111 -9.61 13.77 -20.19
C THR A 111 -9.71 13.52 -18.70
N PHE A 112 -8.62 13.71 -17.97
CA PHE A 112 -8.49 13.37 -16.56
C PHE A 112 -8.43 14.59 -15.63
N GLY A 113 -8.25 15.80 -16.18
CA GLY A 113 -8.14 17.04 -15.43
C GLY A 113 -6.70 17.41 -15.07
N ASP A 114 -6.51 18.68 -14.73
CA ASP A 114 -5.18 19.26 -14.49
C ASP A 114 -4.45 18.64 -13.29
N ASN A 115 -5.18 18.21 -12.25
CA ASN A 115 -4.60 17.55 -11.09
C ASN A 115 -3.89 16.25 -11.47
N ILE A 116 -4.48 15.47 -12.38
CA ILE A 116 -3.93 14.19 -12.83
C ILE A 116 -2.78 14.43 -13.81
N LEU A 117 -2.87 15.44 -14.66
CA LEU A 117 -1.75 15.86 -15.51
C LEU A 117 -0.54 16.29 -14.67
N GLU A 118 -0.76 17.10 -13.64
CA GLU A 118 0.31 17.54 -12.74
C GLU A 118 0.91 16.38 -11.97
N TYR A 119 0.07 15.45 -11.49
CA TYR A 119 0.55 14.21 -10.86
C TYR A 119 1.40 13.36 -11.82
N ALA A 120 0.93 13.17 -13.05
CA ALA A 120 1.67 12.45 -14.10
C ALA A 120 3.02 13.11 -14.41
N ARG A 121 3.07 14.44 -14.51
CA ARG A 121 4.32 15.19 -14.69
C ARG A 121 5.30 15.00 -13.54
N ARG A 122 4.82 15.01 -12.30
CA ARG A 122 5.65 14.77 -11.11
C ARG A 122 6.22 13.35 -11.13
N LEU A 123 5.39 12.36 -11.42
CA LEU A 123 5.84 10.97 -11.58
C LEU A 123 6.91 10.85 -12.68
N CYS A 124 6.72 11.51 -13.84
CA CYS A 124 7.68 11.46 -14.94
C CYS A 124 8.99 12.18 -14.63
N LYS A 125 9.00 13.12 -13.68
CA LYS A 125 10.22 13.77 -13.16
C LYS A 125 10.91 12.95 -12.05
N GLY A 126 10.44 11.74 -11.76
CA GLY A 126 10.98 10.88 -10.70
C GLY A 126 10.46 11.19 -9.29
N GLN A 127 9.45 12.07 -9.14
CA GLN A 127 8.81 12.33 -7.85
C GLN A 127 7.77 11.23 -7.57
N ILE A 128 8.26 10.10 -7.09
CA ILE A 128 7.47 8.89 -6.85
C ILE A 128 7.04 8.82 -5.39
N ASP A 129 5.76 8.48 -5.15
CA ASP A 129 5.20 8.32 -3.81
C ASP A 129 5.65 6.99 -3.15
N TYR A 130 6.94 6.87 -2.83
CA TYR A 130 7.50 5.64 -2.28
C TYR A 130 6.79 5.18 -1.01
N LEU A 131 6.42 6.12 -0.13
CA LEU A 131 5.82 5.83 1.17
C LEU A 131 4.51 5.05 1.09
N VAL A 132 3.67 5.33 0.09
CA VAL A 132 2.38 4.65 -0.09
C VAL A 132 2.55 3.31 -0.82
N ARG A 133 3.63 3.17 -1.60
CA ARG A 133 3.90 2.01 -2.48
C ARG A 133 4.70 0.91 -1.82
N MET A 134 5.46 1.24 -0.79
CA MET A 134 6.24 0.28 -0.01
C MET A 134 5.34 -0.73 0.73
N PRO A 135 5.83 -1.94 1.06
CA PRO A 135 5.05 -2.93 1.78
C PRO A 135 4.48 -2.42 3.11
N LYS A 136 3.22 -2.77 3.43
CA LYS A 136 2.54 -2.39 4.67
C LYS A 136 3.38 -2.61 5.94
N PRO A 137 4.12 -3.73 6.12
CA PRO A 137 4.94 -3.92 7.32
C PRO A 137 6.03 -2.86 7.48
N LEU A 138 6.61 -2.37 6.38
CA LEU A 138 7.61 -1.29 6.43
C LEU A 138 6.96 0.06 6.71
N GLN A 139 5.75 0.31 6.20
CA GLN A 139 5.00 1.54 6.52
C GLN A 139 4.69 1.61 8.01
N ILE A 140 4.23 0.50 8.60
CA ILE A 140 3.97 0.38 10.05
C ILE A 140 5.27 0.56 10.84
N TYR A 141 6.36 -0.07 10.41
CA TYR A 141 7.67 0.08 11.06
C TYR A 141 8.15 1.55 11.07
N ILE A 142 8.07 2.26 9.94
CA ILE A 142 8.42 3.70 9.90
C ILE A 142 7.49 4.50 10.82
N ALA A 143 6.18 4.24 10.76
CA ALA A 143 5.21 4.95 11.59
C ALA A 143 5.42 4.70 13.10
N SER A 144 6.01 3.57 13.49
CA SER A 144 6.29 3.26 14.90
C SER A 144 7.36 4.16 15.54
N PHE A 145 8.18 4.85 14.73
CA PHE A 145 9.17 5.82 15.21
C PHE A 145 8.61 7.24 15.35
N LEU A 146 7.36 7.47 14.95
CA LEU A 146 6.74 8.79 15.03
C LEU A 146 6.09 8.98 16.40
N ASP A 147 6.10 10.22 16.87
CA ASP A 147 5.35 10.61 18.06
C ASP A 147 3.84 10.52 17.80
N LEU A 148 3.04 10.41 18.86
CA LEU A 148 1.58 10.27 18.77
C LEU A 148 0.93 11.44 18.01
N GLU A 149 1.47 12.66 18.15
CA GLU A 149 1.02 13.83 17.42
C GLU A 149 1.28 13.70 15.92
N ASP A 150 2.49 13.28 15.54
CA ASP A 150 2.86 13.03 14.16
C ASP A 150 2.05 11.90 13.54
N VAL A 151 1.78 10.82 14.28
CA VAL A 151 0.89 9.73 13.83
C VAL A 151 -0.52 10.26 13.55
N ALA A 152 -1.04 11.15 14.41
CA ALA A 152 -2.34 11.78 14.23
C ALA A 152 -2.38 12.73 13.02
N MET A 153 -1.33 13.53 12.83
CA MET A 153 -1.20 14.41 11.66
C MET A 153 -1.07 13.62 10.36
N LEU A 154 -0.24 12.58 10.38
CA LEU A 154 -0.01 11.68 9.25
C LEU A 154 -1.31 10.98 8.83
N SER A 155 -2.15 10.57 9.79
CA SER A 155 -3.46 9.94 9.52
C SER A 155 -4.45 10.83 8.76
N GLN A 156 -4.26 12.15 8.79
CA GLN A 156 -5.15 13.13 8.14
C GLN A 156 -4.72 13.44 6.70
N THR A 157 -3.58 12.93 6.24
CA THR A 157 -3.03 13.24 4.91
C THR A 157 -3.77 12.53 3.78
N CYS A 158 -3.98 11.22 3.90
CA CYS A 158 -4.67 10.42 2.88
C CYS A 158 -5.27 9.14 3.47
N LYS A 159 -6.18 8.50 2.72
CA LYS A 159 -6.87 7.26 3.15
C LYS A 159 -5.90 6.12 3.44
N ALA A 160 -4.90 5.92 2.58
CA ALA A 160 -3.90 4.86 2.79
C ALA A 160 -3.15 5.06 4.10
N MET A 161 -2.79 6.31 4.39
CA MET A 161 -2.07 6.64 5.61
C MET A 161 -2.96 6.55 6.86
N TYR A 162 -4.23 6.94 6.75
CA TYR A 162 -5.22 6.71 7.79
C TYR A 162 -5.34 5.22 8.17
N GLU A 163 -5.36 4.32 7.18
CA GLU A 163 -5.41 2.87 7.40
C GLU A 163 -4.16 2.37 8.14
N ILE A 164 -2.98 2.85 7.78
CA ILE A 164 -1.72 2.47 8.46
C ILE A 164 -1.68 3.01 9.89
N CYS A 165 -1.99 4.29 10.09
CA CYS A 165 -2.03 4.91 11.42
C CYS A 165 -3.16 4.34 12.30
N SER A 166 -4.11 3.60 11.73
CA SER A 166 -5.18 2.92 12.47
C SER A 166 -4.96 1.42 12.60
N ALA A 167 -3.85 0.89 12.10
CA ALA A 167 -3.58 -0.54 12.14
C ALA A 167 -3.23 -1.01 13.56
N GLU A 168 -3.86 -2.08 14.03
CA GLU A 168 -3.63 -2.66 15.36
C GLU A 168 -2.15 -3.01 15.61
N ALA A 169 -1.45 -3.49 14.58
CA ALA A 169 -0.02 -3.81 14.67
C ALA A 169 0.86 -2.58 14.94
N LEU A 170 0.47 -1.39 14.49
CA LEU A 170 1.17 -0.15 14.84
C LEU A 170 0.97 0.18 16.32
N TRP A 171 -0.27 0.11 16.78
CA TRP A 171 -0.61 0.42 18.17
C TRP A 171 -0.03 -0.58 19.16
N GLU A 172 0.07 -1.85 18.79
CA GLU A 172 0.81 -2.87 19.55
C GLU A 172 2.28 -2.47 19.72
N GLN A 173 2.97 -2.07 18.64
CA GLN A 173 4.36 -1.63 18.69
C GLN A 173 4.56 -0.37 19.54
N ILE A 174 3.69 0.63 19.37
CA ILE A 174 3.70 1.86 20.18
C ILE A 174 3.49 1.52 21.66
N PHE A 175 2.57 0.61 21.96
CA PHE A 175 2.29 0.19 23.33
C PHE A 175 3.51 -0.49 23.96
N HIS A 176 4.15 -1.42 23.25
CA HIS A 176 5.38 -2.08 23.70
C HIS A 176 6.56 -1.11 23.88
N HIS A 177 6.62 -0.04 23.08
CA HIS A 177 7.68 0.96 23.19
C HIS A 177 7.50 1.87 24.41
N HIS A 178 6.26 2.20 24.78
CA HIS A 178 5.97 3.10 25.91
C HIS A 178 5.64 2.40 27.24
N CYS A 179 5.29 1.12 27.23
CA CYS A 179 4.98 0.34 28.43
C CYS A 179 6.04 -0.74 28.68
N ASP A 180 6.85 -0.55 29.72
CA ASP A 180 7.95 -1.48 30.09
C ASP A 180 7.47 -2.90 30.45
N THR A 181 6.20 -3.06 30.89
CA THR A 181 5.63 -4.37 31.25
C THR A 181 4.26 -4.57 30.60
N VAL A 182 4.22 -5.33 29.51
CA VAL A 182 2.97 -5.82 28.90
C VAL A 182 2.66 -7.19 29.50
N THR A 183 1.56 -7.29 30.27
CA THR A 183 1.12 -8.56 30.87
C THR A 183 0.27 -9.37 29.88
N ASP A 184 0.24 -10.69 30.04
CA ASP A 184 -0.59 -11.59 29.22
C ASP A 184 -2.09 -11.20 29.27
N GLU A 185 -2.52 -10.59 30.36
CA GLU A 185 -3.87 -10.07 30.50
C GLU A 185 -4.13 -8.86 29.59
N MET A 186 -3.17 -7.93 29.49
CA MET A 186 -3.26 -6.79 28.58
C MET A 186 -3.31 -7.25 27.13
N THR A 187 -2.49 -8.24 26.76
CA THR A 187 -2.52 -8.86 25.44
C THR A 187 -3.87 -9.52 25.16
N SER A 188 -4.42 -10.28 26.12
CA SER A 188 -5.74 -10.90 25.95
C SER A 188 -6.87 -9.87 25.82
N LEU A 189 -6.81 -8.77 26.59
CA LEU A 189 -7.79 -7.70 26.50
C LEU A 189 -7.66 -6.94 25.17
N ALA A 190 -6.44 -6.71 24.69
CA ALA A 190 -6.19 -6.08 23.40
C ALA A 190 -6.71 -6.92 22.22
N LEU A 191 -6.68 -8.25 22.32
CA LEU A 191 -7.30 -9.12 21.32
C LEU A 191 -8.83 -8.94 21.25
N ASP A 192 -9.47 -8.67 22.39
CA ASP A 192 -10.93 -8.49 22.47
C ASP A 192 -11.38 -7.08 22.07
N MET A 193 -10.61 -6.03 22.36
CA MET A 193 -11.02 -4.63 22.16
C MET A 193 -10.18 -3.83 21.15
N GLY A 194 -9.02 -4.33 20.75
CA GLY A 194 -8.01 -3.63 19.95
C GLY A 194 -7.01 -2.84 20.82
N TRP A 195 -5.73 -2.91 20.44
CA TRP A 195 -4.63 -2.11 20.97
C TRP A 195 -4.90 -0.62 20.88
N LYS A 196 -5.43 -0.14 19.74
CA LYS A 196 -5.74 1.30 19.57
C LYS A 196 -6.78 1.76 20.61
N GLN A 197 -7.87 1.01 20.76
CA GLN A 197 -8.90 1.37 21.75
C GLN A 197 -8.38 1.23 23.17
N MET A 198 -7.57 0.21 23.45
CA MET A 198 -6.95 -0.02 24.75
C MET A 198 -6.05 1.17 25.13
N PHE A 199 -5.26 1.68 24.18
CA PHE A 199 -4.41 2.86 24.37
C PHE A 199 -5.21 4.13 24.73
N PHE A 200 -6.31 4.41 24.03
CA PHE A 200 -7.12 5.62 24.27
C PHE A 200 -8.09 5.49 25.45
N THR A 201 -8.29 4.31 26.03
CA THR A 201 -9.14 4.18 27.20
C THR A 201 -8.49 4.76 28.46
N ASN A 202 -9.28 5.49 29.26
CA ASN A 202 -8.82 6.06 30.52
C ASN A 202 -8.28 4.95 31.46
N LYS A 203 -7.18 5.20 32.18
CA LYS A 203 -6.61 4.27 33.19
C LYS A 203 -7.67 3.63 34.10
N LEU A 204 -8.66 4.38 34.56
CA LEU A 204 -9.75 3.85 35.40
C LEU A 204 -10.68 2.91 34.62
N GLN A 205 -11.01 3.25 33.38
CA GLN A 205 -11.84 2.41 32.52
C GLN A 205 -11.11 1.12 32.12
N LEU A 206 -9.79 1.20 31.89
CA LEU A 206 -8.91 0.05 31.68
C LEU A 206 -8.90 -0.87 32.91
N GLN A 207 -8.70 -0.34 34.11
CA GLN A 207 -8.72 -1.13 35.34
C GLN A 207 -10.06 -1.84 35.57
N VAL A 208 -11.18 -1.14 35.34
CA VAL A 208 -12.51 -1.76 35.45
C VAL A 208 -12.71 -2.86 34.40
N LYS A 209 -12.27 -2.64 33.16
CA LYS A 209 -12.35 -3.65 32.09
C LYS A 209 -11.47 -4.87 32.38
N LEU A 210 -10.23 -4.68 32.84
CA LEU A 210 -9.34 -5.75 33.30
C LEU A 210 -9.97 -6.57 34.42
N ARG A 211 -10.54 -5.92 35.45
CA ARG A 211 -11.22 -6.60 36.56
C ARG A 211 -12.41 -7.44 36.10
N ARG A 212 -13.24 -6.91 35.19
CA ARG A 212 -14.38 -7.65 34.61
C ARG A 212 -13.91 -8.83 33.75
N HIS A 213 -12.83 -8.65 33.00
CA HIS A 213 -12.24 -9.69 32.17
C HIS A 213 -11.67 -10.83 33.03
N GLN A 214 -10.96 -10.52 34.12
CA GLN A 214 -10.51 -11.51 35.11
C GLN A 214 -11.68 -12.30 35.70
N GLN A 215 -12.75 -11.62 36.16
CA GLN A 215 -13.94 -12.28 36.71
C GLN A 215 -14.62 -13.23 35.71
N LYS A 216 -14.57 -12.90 34.42
CA LYS A 216 -15.11 -13.74 33.35
C LYS A 216 -14.23 -14.96 33.08
N ARG A 217 -12.90 -14.85 33.22
CA ARG A 217 -11.97 -15.98 33.08
C ARG A 217 -11.93 -16.90 34.31
N THR A 218 -12.12 -16.35 35.51
CA THR A 218 -12.13 -17.12 36.77
C THR A 218 -13.45 -17.83 37.05
N SER A 219 -14.47 -17.65 36.21
CA SER A 219 -15.74 -18.37 36.29
C SER A 219 -15.71 -19.54 35.28
N PRO A 220 -15.42 -20.78 35.70
CA PRO A 220 -15.56 -21.92 34.81
C PRO A 220 -17.01 -22.37 34.81
N ASP A 221 -17.56 -22.42 33.60
CA ASP A 221 -18.74 -23.20 33.20
C ASP A 221 -20.14 -22.71 33.62
N GLY A 222 -21.09 -22.95 32.72
CA GLY A 222 -22.50 -22.69 32.93
C GLY A 222 -23.06 -23.54 34.08
N GLY A 223 -23.91 -22.95 34.91
CA GLY A 223 -24.54 -23.68 35.99
C GLY A 223 -25.63 -22.87 36.68
N SER A 224 -26.87 -23.30 36.43
CA SER A 224 -28.09 -23.01 37.20
C SER A 224 -28.66 -21.59 37.09
N THR A 225 -29.41 -21.38 36.02
CA THR A 225 -30.72 -20.72 36.15
C THR A 225 -31.50 -21.43 37.26
N PHE A 226 -31.72 -20.75 38.38
CA PHE A 226 -32.67 -21.16 39.40
C PHE A 226 -34.06 -21.31 38.75
N ILE A 227 -34.47 -22.55 38.50
CA ILE A 227 -35.88 -22.90 38.35
C ILE A 227 -36.37 -23.15 39.77
N THR A 228 -37.20 -22.24 40.28
CA THR A 228 -38.01 -22.50 41.47
C THR A 228 -39.08 -23.53 41.11
N GLU A 229 -38.95 -24.75 41.62
CA GLU A 229 -40.04 -25.74 41.67
C GLU A 229 -41.13 -25.23 42.64
N GLU A 230 -42.32 -24.98 42.11
CA GLU A 230 -43.54 -24.81 42.89
C GLU A 230 -43.95 -26.16 43.47
N VAL A 231 -43.80 -26.32 44.79
CA VAL A 231 -44.40 -27.42 45.54
C VAL A 231 -45.89 -27.13 45.72
N ALA A 232 -46.72 -27.80 44.92
CA ALA A 232 -48.16 -27.87 45.13
C ALA A 232 -48.46 -28.77 46.34
N SER A 233 -48.89 -28.16 47.44
CA SER A 233 -49.57 -28.85 48.54
C SER A 233 -51.05 -28.46 48.52
N ASN A 234 -51.90 -29.41 48.14
CA ASN A 234 -53.35 -29.33 48.31
C ASN A 234 -53.78 -30.46 49.28
N PRO A 235 -54.55 -30.19 50.34
CA PRO A 235 -55.01 -31.22 51.26
C PRO A 235 -56.46 -31.65 51.00
N GLU A 236 -56.79 -32.82 51.58
CA GLU A 236 -58.13 -33.40 51.82
C GLU A 236 -58.78 -34.11 50.62
N LEU A 237 -59.15 -35.41 50.66
CA LEU A 237 -59.53 -36.38 51.72
C LEU A 237 -59.06 -37.79 51.34
#